data_AF-A0A358ELH1-F1
#
_entry.id   AF-A0A358ELH1-F1
#
_cell.length_a   1.000
_cell.length_b   1.000
_cell.length_c   1.000
_cell.angle_alpha   90.00
_cell.angle_beta   90.00
_cell.angle_gamma   90.00
#
_symmetry.space_group_name_H-M   'P 1'
#
loop_
_entity.id
_entity.type
_entity.pdbx_description
1 polymer ?
#
loop_
_entity_poly.entity_id
_entity_poly.type
_entity_poly.pdbx_seq_one_letter_code
_entity_poly.pdbx_strand_id
1 'polypeptide(L)'
;MKKFTLYLSLLLCSTLLMAQPDISIVEAAANGDLEKVEAHLTSGTDINDRYGEKESTALHAAAYHGNLEIVKFLIEKGAEINARNKHGQTPRDVAWDDMENERFSDSEKESKRMTGEFIESKGGKHGKARGGSVWRYLGFLPCLIPIFLILGIIYAIKTKPADHAMPTPTKKMLVVTSPTIPGKKVVRVLGLVRGNTIRARHVGKDILAGLRNVVGGEVSEYAKLLAESREQAIDRMLVEAEGLGANAVISVDFQTSVIMGGAAEMMAYGTAVVVEEEES
;
A
#
# COMPACT_ATOMS: atom_id res chain seq x y z
N MET A 1 79.96 -14.18 44.16
CA MET A 1 79.70 -14.75 42.82
C MET A 1 78.40 -15.56 42.70
N LYS A 2 77.77 -16.07 43.76
CA LYS A 2 76.50 -16.84 43.65
C LYS A 2 75.21 -16.00 43.55
N LYS A 3 75.24 -14.70 43.84
CA LYS A 3 74.07 -13.80 43.71
C LYS A 3 73.90 -13.20 42.30
N PHE A 4 74.92 -13.29 41.45
CA PHE A 4 74.90 -12.72 40.10
C PHE A 4 74.33 -13.70 39.06
N THR A 5 74.53 -15.01 39.27
CA THR A 5 73.93 -16.08 38.44
C THR A 5 72.43 -16.22 38.64
N LEU A 6 71.90 -15.93 39.84
CA LEU A 6 70.44 -15.97 40.10
C LEU A 6 69.70 -14.79 39.43
N TYR A 7 70.34 -13.63 39.32
CA TYR A 7 69.75 -12.47 38.64
C TYR A 7 69.73 -12.65 37.12
N LEU A 8 70.72 -13.34 36.56
CA LEU A 8 70.77 -13.60 35.12
C LEU A 8 69.77 -14.69 34.69
N SER A 9 69.47 -15.69 35.54
CA SER A 9 68.42 -16.68 35.25
C SER A 9 66.99 -16.11 35.42
N LEU A 10 66.79 -15.16 36.33
CA LEU A 10 65.51 -14.45 36.49
C LEU A 10 65.26 -13.42 35.39
N LEU A 11 66.29 -12.75 34.87
CA LEU A 11 66.15 -11.83 33.72
C LEU A 11 65.96 -12.53 32.38
N LEU A 12 66.52 -13.74 32.20
CA LEU A 12 66.28 -14.56 31.01
C LEU A 12 64.88 -15.18 30.99
N CYS A 13 64.21 -15.30 32.14
CA CYS A 13 62.85 -15.83 32.22
C CYS A 13 61.77 -14.76 31.98
N SER A 14 62.03 -13.48 32.27
CA SER A 14 61.06 -12.40 32.05
C SER A 14 61.09 -11.81 30.65
N THR A 15 62.15 -12.03 29.86
CA THR A 15 62.26 -11.52 28.48
C THR A 15 61.81 -12.53 27.41
N LEU A 16 61.44 -13.76 27.81
CA LEU A 16 60.83 -14.76 26.92
C LEU A 16 59.30 -14.77 26.97
N LEU A 17 58.68 -13.85 27.71
CA LEU A 17 57.25 -13.55 27.54
C LEU A 17 57.14 -12.29 26.67
N MET A 18 57.57 -12.43 25.41
CA MET A 18 57.21 -11.48 24.37
C MET A 18 55.69 -11.52 24.27
N ALA A 19 55.04 -10.54 24.90
CA ALA A 19 53.61 -10.29 24.80
C ALA A 19 53.26 -10.16 23.31
N GLN A 20 52.75 -11.24 22.73
CA GLN A 20 52.02 -11.17 21.48
C GLN A 20 50.81 -10.27 21.75
N PRO A 21 50.37 -9.43 20.78
CA PRO A 21 49.08 -8.77 20.93
C PRO A 21 48.03 -9.85 21.23
N ASP A 22 47.26 -9.68 22.32
CA ASP A 22 46.18 -10.61 22.70
C ASP A 22 45.08 -10.55 21.62
N ILE A 23 45.28 -11.30 20.55
CA ILE A 23 44.32 -11.49 19.46
C ILE A 23 43.07 -12.10 20.07
N SER A 24 41.89 -11.58 19.74
CA SER A 24 40.64 -12.16 20.26
C SER A 24 40.40 -13.58 19.72
N ILE A 25 39.66 -14.43 20.43
CA ILE A 25 39.32 -15.78 19.95
C ILE A 25 38.62 -15.76 18.58
N VAL A 26 37.86 -14.70 18.28
CA VAL A 26 37.20 -14.48 16.98
C VAL A 26 38.20 -14.18 15.88
N GLU A 27 39.23 -13.40 16.16
CA GLU A 27 40.29 -13.07 15.20
C GLU A 27 41.25 -14.26 15.01
N ALA A 28 41.56 -15.00 16.07
CA ALA A 28 42.29 -16.27 15.96
C ALA A 28 41.51 -17.28 15.09
N ALA A 29 40.19 -17.39 15.31
CA ALA A 29 39.31 -18.23 14.51
C ALA A 29 39.19 -17.78 13.05
N ALA A 30 39.24 -16.47 12.78
CA ALA A 30 39.27 -15.90 11.42
C ALA A 30 40.59 -16.19 10.70
N ASN A 31 41.71 -16.13 11.43
CA ASN A 31 43.06 -16.32 10.89
C ASN A 31 43.46 -17.79 10.70
N GLY A 32 42.64 -18.75 11.15
CA GLY A 32 42.97 -20.17 11.06
C GLY A 32 43.95 -20.65 12.14
N ASP A 33 44.14 -19.88 13.22
CA ASP A 33 45.09 -20.18 14.29
C ASP A 33 44.46 -21.06 15.38
N LEU A 34 44.50 -22.38 15.17
CA LEU A 34 43.90 -23.36 16.08
C LEU A 34 44.56 -23.34 17.47
N GLU A 35 45.88 -23.16 17.54
CA GLU A 35 46.63 -23.15 18.81
C GLU A 35 46.16 -21.99 19.71
N LYS A 36 45.96 -20.81 19.14
CA LYS A 36 45.40 -19.67 19.90
C LYS A 36 43.95 -19.90 20.30
N VAL A 37 43.11 -20.46 19.41
CA VAL A 37 41.73 -20.79 19.77
C VAL A 37 41.68 -21.76 20.96
N GLU A 38 42.54 -22.79 20.97
CA GLU A 38 42.65 -23.72 22.09
C GLU A 38 43.16 -23.04 23.37
N ALA A 39 44.16 -22.16 23.26
CA ALA A 39 44.68 -21.40 24.39
C ALA A 39 43.59 -20.53 25.04
N HIS A 40 42.76 -19.84 24.23
CA HIS A 40 41.65 -19.02 24.75
C HIS A 40 40.56 -19.84 25.43
N LEU A 41 40.22 -21.03 24.91
CA LEU A 41 39.25 -21.90 25.56
C LEU A 41 39.82 -22.48 26.86
N THR A 42 41.11 -22.79 26.90
CA THR A 42 41.80 -23.28 28.11
C THR A 42 41.92 -22.20 29.18
N SER A 43 42.03 -20.93 28.79
CA SER A 43 42.04 -19.79 29.72
C SER A 43 40.66 -19.44 30.30
N GLY A 44 39.60 -20.17 29.93
CA GLY A 44 38.26 -20.02 30.49
C GLY A 44 37.30 -19.13 29.70
N THR A 45 37.63 -18.80 28.43
CA THR A 45 36.70 -18.07 27.55
C THR A 45 35.49 -18.93 27.21
N ASP A 46 34.27 -18.37 27.23
CA ASP A 46 33.09 -19.12 26.79
C ASP A 46 33.13 -19.28 25.27
N ILE A 47 32.99 -20.51 24.80
CA ILE A 47 32.98 -20.87 23.38
C ILE A 47 31.87 -20.16 22.59
N ASN A 48 30.81 -19.72 23.28
CA ASN A 48 29.66 -19.04 22.69
C ASN A 48 29.65 -17.51 22.91
N ASP A 49 30.73 -16.95 23.44
CA ASP A 49 30.86 -15.51 23.61
C ASP A 49 30.68 -14.78 22.27
N ARG A 50 30.03 -13.63 22.35
CA ARG A 50 29.69 -12.79 21.19
C ARG A 50 30.56 -11.55 21.20
N TYR A 51 31.27 -11.34 20.09
CA TYR A 51 32.25 -10.26 19.98
C TYR A 51 31.89 -9.26 18.89
N GLY A 52 32.34 -8.02 19.13
CA GLY A 52 32.21 -6.91 18.19
C GLY A 52 30.77 -6.46 17.93
N GLU A 53 30.62 -5.47 17.04
CA GLU A 53 29.31 -4.88 16.74
C GLU A 53 28.33 -5.83 16.03
N LYS A 54 28.85 -6.89 15.42
CA LYS A 54 28.06 -7.92 14.73
C LYS A 54 27.54 -9.00 15.68
N GLU A 55 27.99 -9.02 16.94
CA GLU A 55 27.69 -10.08 17.91
C GLU A 55 28.05 -11.48 17.37
N SER A 56 29.22 -11.61 16.73
CA SER A 56 29.66 -12.87 16.13
C SER A 56 30.38 -13.75 17.15
N THR A 57 30.13 -15.06 17.10
CA THR A 57 30.88 -16.05 17.88
C THR A 57 32.14 -16.51 17.13
N ALA A 58 33.06 -17.20 17.80
CA ALA A 58 34.23 -17.82 17.17
C ALA A 58 33.84 -18.74 16.00
N LEU A 59 32.71 -19.46 16.14
CA LEU A 59 32.17 -20.34 15.10
C LEU A 59 31.70 -19.58 13.85
N HIS A 60 31.14 -18.36 14.00
CA HIS A 60 30.79 -17.52 12.85
C HIS A 60 32.03 -17.07 12.07
N ALA A 61 33.09 -16.69 12.78
CA ALA A 61 34.33 -16.22 12.14
C ALA A 61 35.07 -17.34 11.41
N ALA A 62 35.22 -18.50 12.05
CA ALA A 62 35.81 -19.68 11.41
C ALA A 62 35.01 -20.11 10.17
N ALA A 63 33.67 -20.05 10.23
CA ALA A 63 32.80 -20.39 9.12
C ALA A 63 32.90 -19.39 7.95
N TYR A 64 32.91 -18.07 8.23
CA TYR A 64 33.03 -17.04 7.20
C TYR A 64 34.35 -17.10 6.42
N HIS A 65 35.44 -17.50 7.09
CA HIS A 65 36.76 -17.64 6.48
C HIS A 65 37.05 -19.07 5.94
N GLY A 66 36.13 -20.02 6.13
CA GLY A 66 36.30 -21.38 5.62
C GLY A 66 37.33 -22.23 6.39
N ASN A 67 37.62 -21.88 7.65
CA ASN A 67 38.59 -22.57 8.49
C ASN A 67 37.99 -23.87 9.06
N LEU A 68 37.89 -24.89 8.21
CA LEU A 68 37.21 -26.15 8.50
C LEU A 68 37.73 -26.86 9.76
N GLU A 69 39.04 -26.84 10.01
CA GLU A 69 39.65 -27.48 11.17
C GLU A 69 39.19 -26.83 12.48
N ILE A 70 39.13 -25.51 12.52
CA ILE A 70 38.63 -24.77 13.69
C ILE A 70 37.13 -25.00 13.86
N VAL A 71 36.35 -25.03 12.78
CA VAL A 71 34.92 -25.33 12.85
C VAL A 71 34.66 -26.72 13.44
N LYS A 72 35.41 -27.74 13.02
CA LYS A 72 35.34 -29.09 13.60
C LYS A 72 35.64 -29.07 15.09
N PHE A 73 36.76 -28.45 15.46
CA PHE A 73 37.19 -28.35 16.86
C PHE A 73 36.15 -27.63 17.74
N LEU A 74 35.65 -26.48 17.30
CA LEU A 74 34.65 -25.71 18.05
C LEU A 74 33.35 -26.50 18.24
N ILE A 75 32.88 -27.20 17.20
CA ILE A 75 31.67 -28.04 17.30
C ILE A 75 31.89 -29.22 18.24
N GLU A 76 33.05 -29.87 18.19
CA GLU A 76 33.42 -30.96 19.11
C GLU A 76 33.50 -30.50 20.57
N LYS A 77 33.92 -29.24 20.80
CA LYS A 77 33.95 -28.61 22.11
C LYS A 77 32.60 -28.05 22.57
N GLY A 78 31.54 -28.21 21.78
CA GLY A 78 30.16 -27.86 22.17
C GLY A 78 29.72 -26.44 21.79
N ALA A 79 30.33 -25.82 20.78
CA ALA A 79 29.87 -24.54 20.25
C ALA A 79 28.41 -24.63 19.75
N GLU A 80 27.63 -23.56 19.98
CA GLU A 80 26.25 -23.46 19.53
C GLU A 80 26.18 -23.33 17.99
N ILE A 81 25.91 -24.46 17.34
CA ILE A 81 25.87 -24.59 15.86
C ILE A 81 24.88 -23.61 15.21
N ASN A 82 23.81 -23.26 15.92
CA ASN A 82 22.72 -22.40 15.44
C ASN A 82 22.69 -21.01 16.11
N ALA A 83 23.79 -20.58 16.71
CA ALA A 83 23.91 -19.24 17.28
C ALA A 83 23.57 -18.18 16.22
N ARG A 84 22.92 -17.10 16.63
CA ARG A 84 22.54 -16.01 15.71
C ARG A 84 23.30 -14.74 16.03
N ASN A 85 23.98 -14.21 15.04
CA ASN A 85 24.60 -12.89 15.11
C ASN A 85 23.53 -11.77 15.07
N LYS A 86 23.94 -10.50 15.17
CA LYS A 86 23.05 -9.32 15.14
C LYS A 86 22.17 -9.23 13.89
N HIS A 87 22.64 -9.77 12.76
CA HIS A 87 21.91 -9.82 11.50
C HIS A 87 20.93 -11.01 11.42
N GLY A 88 20.92 -11.87 12.43
CA GLY A 88 20.10 -13.07 12.49
C GLY A 88 20.66 -14.24 11.65
N GLN A 89 21.88 -14.10 11.14
CA GLN A 89 22.60 -15.14 10.40
C GLN A 89 23.17 -16.17 11.39
N THR A 90 23.19 -17.43 10.97
CA THR A 90 23.86 -18.54 11.65
C THR A 90 25.28 -18.74 11.11
N PRO A 91 26.15 -19.53 11.79
CA PRO A 91 27.46 -19.91 11.26
C PRO A 91 27.38 -20.55 9.86
N ARG A 92 26.34 -21.34 9.58
CA ARG A 92 26.09 -21.86 8.23
C ARG A 92 25.91 -20.71 7.24
N ASP A 93 25.04 -19.76 7.56
CA ASP A 93 24.70 -18.67 6.63
C ASP A 93 25.91 -17.82 6.27
N VAL A 94 26.79 -17.53 7.23
CA VAL A 94 28.01 -16.76 6.97
C VAL A 94 29.07 -17.55 6.19
N ALA A 95 29.05 -18.90 6.23
CA ALA A 95 29.91 -19.72 5.37
C ALA A 95 29.53 -19.59 3.88
N TRP A 96 28.24 -19.47 3.59
CA TRP A 96 27.72 -19.27 2.23
C TRP A 96 27.65 -17.79 1.82
N ASP A 97 27.94 -16.87 2.74
CA ASP A 97 27.92 -15.43 2.50
C ASP A 97 29.16 -15.00 1.69
N ASP A 98 28.98 -13.99 0.84
CA ASP A 98 30.01 -13.42 -0.03
C ASP A 98 30.71 -14.43 -0.99
N MET A 99 30.07 -15.54 -1.35
CA MET A 99 30.67 -16.54 -2.26
C MET A 99 30.93 -16.03 -3.69
N GLU A 100 30.17 -15.01 -4.12
CA GLU A 100 30.34 -14.34 -5.41
C GLU A 100 31.39 -13.21 -5.38
N ASN A 101 31.97 -12.92 -4.21
CA ASN A 101 32.95 -11.86 -4.04
C ASN A 101 34.32 -12.25 -4.65
N GLU A 102 34.93 -11.34 -5.40
CA GLU A 102 36.27 -11.52 -6.00
C GLU A 102 37.40 -11.51 -4.95
N ARG A 103 37.11 -11.09 -3.70
CA ARG A 103 38.07 -11.07 -2.59
C ARG A 103 38.59 -12.45 -2.20
N PHE A 104 37.81 -13.51 -2.38
CA PHE A 104 38.19 -14.88 -2.04
C PHE A 104 38.68 -15.62 -3.29
N SER A 105 39.82 -16.29 -3.17
CA SER A 105 40.31 -17.24 -4.18
C SER A 105 39.39 -18.45 -4.33
N ASP A 106 39.47 -19.16 -5.45
CA ASP A 106 38.64 -20.35 -5.69
C ASP A 106 38.88 -21.44 -4.62
N SER A 107 40.12 -21.57 -4.11
CA SER A 107 40.45 -22.47 -3.01
C SER A 107 39.81 -22.09 -1.68
N GLU A 108 39.71 -20.79 -1.38
CA GLU A 108 39.05 -20.29 -0.17
C GLU A 108 37.54 -20.46 -0.27
N LYS A 109 36.96 -20.22 -1.45
CA LYS A 109 35.53 -20.48 -1.73
C LYS A 109 35.20 -21.96 -1.55
N GLU A 110 36.04 -22.87 -2.04
CA GLU A 110 35.85 -24.30 -1.82
C GLU A 110 35.93 -24.67 -0.32
N SER A 111 36.87 -24.06 0.42
CA SER A 111 36.99 -24.26 1.86
C SER A 111 35.76 -23.75 2.64
N LYS A 112 35.21 -22.60 2.23
CA LYS A 112 33.95 -22.07 2.75
C LYS A 112 32.77 -23.00 2.44
N ARG A 113 32.71 -23.55 1.23
CA ARG A 113 31.68 -24.52 0.82
C ARG A 113 31.75 -25.79 1.67
N MET A 114 32.91 -26.41 1.78
CA MET A 114 33.13 -27.60 2.63
C MET A 114 32.75 -27.34 4.09
N THR A 115 33.07 -26.14 4.60
CA THR A 115 32.73 -25.72 5.95
C THR A 115 31.22 -25.57 6.15
N GLY A 116 30.54 -24.93 5.20
CA GLY A 116 29.08 -24.80 5.21
C GLY A 116 28.35 -26.15 5.13
N GLU A 117 28.80 -27.04 4.24
CA GLU A 117 28.27 -28.40 4.09
C GLU A 117 28.51 -29.25 5.36
N PHE A 118 29.69 -29.11 5.99
CA PHE A 118 29.98 -29.78 7.25
C PHE A 118 29.05 -29.31 8.38
N ILE A 119 28.87 -28.00 8.54
CA ILE A 119 27.98 -27.42 9.56
C ILE A 119 26.54 -27.93 9.35
N GLU A 120 26.09 -28.01 8.10
CA GLU A 120 24.79 -28.56 7.74
C GLU A 120 24.67 -30.04 8.13
N SER A 121 25.70 -30.85 7.85
CA SER A 121 25.74 -32.27 8.25
C SER A 121 25.64 -32.47 9.77
N LYS A 122 26.06 -31.48 10.56
CA LYS A 122 25.98 -31.47 12.04
C LYS A 122 24.69 -30.85 12.58
N GLY A 123 23.73 -30.51 11.71
CA GLY A 123 22.42 -29.97 12.10
C GLY A 123 22.33 -28.44 12.14
N GLY A 124 23.29 -27.74 11.54
CA GLY A 124 23.21 -26.29 11.32
C GLY A 124 22.10 -25.93 10.34
N LYS A 125 21.20 -25.05 10.75
CA LYS A 125 20.02 -24.63 9.98
C LYS A 125 20.25 -23.26 9.37
N HIS A 126 19.61 -23.00 8.23
CA HIS A 126 19.52 -21.65 7.69
C HIS A 126 18.79 -20.72 8.67
N GLY A 127 19.46 -19.65 9.09
CA GLY A 127 18.86 -18.61 9.90
C GLY A 127 17.90 -17.81 9.05
N LYS A 128 16.59 -17.86 9.37
CA LYS A 128 15.66 -16.85 8.83
C LYS A 128 16.27 -15.47 9.11
N ALA A 129 16.71 -14.78 8.06
CA ALA A 129 17.02 -13.36 8.11
C ALA A 129 15.84 -12.69 8.83
N ARG A 130 16.11 -11.69 9.67
CA ARG A 130 15.07 -10.91 10.33
C ARG A 130 14.15 -10.41 9.22
N GLY A 131 13.04 -11.13 9.00
CA GLY A 131 12.25 -11.00 7.80
C GLY A 131 11.89 -9.54 7.66
N GLY A 132 12.14 -8.97 6.48
CA GLY A 132 11.65 -7.64 6.16
C GLY A 132 10.19 -7.62 6.57
N SER A 133 9.91 -6.93 7.67
CA SER A 133 8.62 -7.05 8.32
C SER A 133 7.58 -6.66 7.28
N VAL A 134 6.47 -7.39 7.21
CA VAL A 134 5.33 -6.96 6.39
C VAL A 134 4.98 -5.49 6.70
N TRP A 135 5.26 -5.06 7.93
CA TRP A 135 5.24 -3.69 8.43
C TRP A 135 6.07 -2.67 7.64
N ARG A 136 7.19 -3.05 6.99
CA ARG A 136 7.98 -2.15 6.12
C ARG A 136 7.19 -1.74 4.87
N TYR A 137 6.34 -2.61 4.34
CA TYR A 137 5.42 -2.29 3.24
C TYR A 137 4.10 -1.71 3.75
N LEU A 138 3.67 -2.09 4.97
CA LEU A 138 2.51 -1.50 5.65
C LEU A 138 2.70 0.00 5.92
N GLY A 139 3.93 0.47 6.12
CA GLY A 139 4.27 1.89 6.24
C GLY A 139 4.08 2.72 4.96
N PHE A 140 4.07 2.07 3.78
CA PHE A 140 3.75 2.71 2.49
C PHE A 140 2.28 2.60 2.11
N LEU A 141 1.50 1.79 2.84
CA LEU A 141 0.06 1.64 2.65
C LEU A 141 -0.71 2.98 2.70
N PRO A 142 -0.38 3.95 3.58
CA PRO A 142 -1.01 5.27 3.57
C PRO A 142 -0.73 6.07 2.28
N CYS A 143 0.42 5.85 1.64
CA CYS A 143 0.81 6.55 0.40
C CYS A 143 0.10 5.98 -0.84
N LEU A 144 -0.40 4.74 -0.76
CA LEU A 144 -1.18 4.13 -1.85
C LEU A 144 -2.64 4.59 -1.84
N ILE A 145 -3.19 4.97 -0.69
CA ILE A 145 -4.58 5.43 -0.56
C ILE A 145 -4.88 6.64 -1.48
N PRO A 146 -4.05 7.70 -1.54
CA PRO A 146 -4.24 8.79 -2.49
C PRO A 146 -4.18 8.33 -3.95
N ILE A 147 -3.28 7.41 -4.28
CA ILE A 147 -3.10 6.91 -5.64
C ILE A 147 -4.35 6.14 -6.09
N PHE A 148 -4.86 5.23 -5.27
CA PHE A 148 -6.09 4.50 -5.56
C PHE A 148 -7.32 5.42 -5.61
N LEU A 149 -7.37 6.46 -4.77
CA LEU A 149 -8.44 7.45 -4.79
C LEU A 149 -8.41 8.27 -6.09
N ILE A 150 -7.22 8.71 -6.53
CA ILE A 150 -7.05 9.43 -7.80
C ILE A 150 -7.41 8.53 -8.99
N LEU A 151 -6.91 7.29 -9.01
CA LEU A 151 -7.24 6.33 -10.06
C LEU A 151 -8.74 6.00 -10.11
N GLY A 152 -9.39 5.90 -8.95
CA GLY A 152 -10.84 5.72 -8.84
C GLY A 152 -11.62 6.90 -9.40
N ILE A 153 -11.19 8.13 -9.11
CA ILE A 153 -11.81 9.34 -9.69
C ILE A 153 -11.62 9.38 -11.21
N ILE A 154 -10.41 9.10 -11.71
CA ILE A 154 -10.14 9.05 -13.16
C ILE A 154 -10.99 8.00 -13.84
N TYR A 155 -11.10 6.81 -13.24
CA TYR A 155 -11.94 5.73 -13.74
C TYR A 155 -13.41 6.18 -13.80
N ALA A 156 -13.94 6.75 -12.71
CA ALA A 156 -15.32 7.24 -12.66
C ALA A 156 -15.62 8.33 -13.71
N ILE A 157 -14.69 9.24 -13.97
CA ILE A 157 -14.82 10.25 -15.04
C ILE A 157 -14.85 9.58 -16.42
N LYS A 158 -13.95 8.62 -16.65
CA LYS A 158 -13.85 7.91 -17.94
C LYS A 158 -15.05 7.00 -18.20
N THR A 159 -15.65 6.45 -17.16
CA THR A 159 -16.86 5.60 -17.24
C THR A 159 -18.15 6.38 -17.06
N LYS A 160 -18.11 7.73 -17.02
CA LYS A 160 -19.35 8.53 -16.99
C LYS A 160 -20.16 8.15 -18.25
N PRO A 161 -21.39 7.62 -18.10
CA PRO A 161 -22.21 7.31 -19.26
C PRO A 161 -22.42 8.60 -20.06
N ALA A 162 -22.32 8.50 -21.38
CA ALA A 162 -22.58 9.63 -22.28
C ALA A 162 -23.95 10.20 -21.96
N ASP A 163 -24.07 11.53 -21.86
CA ASP A 163 -25.33 12.19 -21.57
C ASP A 163 -26.33 11.75 -22.66
N HIS A 164 -27.33 10.93 -22.30
CA HIS A 164 -28.34 10.48 -23.24
C HIS A 164 -28.98 11.72 -23.87
N ALA A 165 -28.97 11.79 -25.20
CA ALA A 165 -29.57 12.90 -25.93
C ALA A 165 -31.00 13.12 -25.41
N MET A 166 -31.30 14.36 -25.01
CA MET A 166 -32.61 14.67 -24.44
C MET A 166 -33.67 14.49 -25.52
N PRO A 167 -34.73 13.71 -25.26
CA PRO A 167 -35.82 13.62 -26.21
C PRO A 167 -36.56 14.96 -26.18
N THR A 168 -36.45 15.74 -27.25
CA THR A 168 -37.16 17.02 -27.42
C THR A 168 -38.45 16.79 -28.20
N PRO A 169 -39.56 17.42 -27.81
CA PRO A 169 -40.79 17.36 -28.58
C PRO A 169 -40.60 17.99 -29.95
N THR A 170 -41.07 17.34 -31.02
CA THR A 170 -40.92 17.85 -32.39
C THR A 170 -41.97 18.91 -32.72
N LYS A 171 -43.12 18.88 -32.04
CA LYS A 171 -44.23 19.80 -32.21
C LYS A 171 -44.28 20.84 -31.10
N LYS A 172 -44.51 22.10 -31.47
CA LYS A 172 -44.79 23.17 -30.51
C LYS A 172 -46.12 22.88 -29.79
N MET A 173 -46.05 22.73 -28.47
CA MET A 173 -47.18 22.35 -27.62
C MET A 173 -47.46 23.43 -26.58
N LEU A 174 -48.74 23.71 -26.31
CA LEU A 174 -49.11 24.62 -25.23
C LEU A 174 -49.02 23.90 -23.89
N VAL A 175 -48.44 24.55 -22.90
CA VAL A 175 -48.22 23.97 -21.57
C VAL A 175 -48.70 24.99 -20.55
N VAL A 176 -49.69 24.62 -19.74
CA VAL A 176 -50.25 25.51 -18.71
C VAL A 176 -50.45 24.77 -17.39
N THR A 177 -50.32 25.50 -16.29
CA THR A 177 -50.61 24.99 -14.93
C THR A 177 -52.10 25.03 -14.61
N SER A 178 -52.88 25.85 -15.33
CA SER A 178 -54.33 25.92 -15.19
C SER A 178 -55.03 24.72 -15.85
N PRO A 179 -56.23 24.34 -15.39
CA PRO A 179 -57.04 23.31 -16.04
C PRO A 179 -57.67 23.78 -17.36
N THR A 180 -57.63 25.08 -17.65
CA THR A 180 -58.22 25.68 -18.85
C THR A 180 -57.20 26.58 -19.56
N ILE A 181 -57.36 26.75 -20.87
CA ILE A 181 -56.53 27.65 -21.69
C ILE A 181 -57.44 28.77 -22.20
N PRO A 182 -57.16 30.05 -21.90
CA PRO A 182 -57.98 31.16 -22.39
C PRO A 182 -58.09 31.19 -23.92
N GLY A 183 -59.31 31.35 -24.43
CA GLY A 183 -59.61 31.39 -25.87
C GLY A 183 -59.55 30.02 -26.57
N LYS A 184 -59.37 28.93 -25.82
CA LYS A 184 -59.31 27.57 -26.37
C LYS A 184 -60.22 26.61 -25.63
N LYS A 185 -60.89 25.76 -26.39
CA LYS A 185 -61.75 24.70 -25.85
C LYS A 185 -61.04 23.35 -25.90
N VAL A 186 -61.07 22.61 -24.79
CA VAL A 186 -60.62 21.20 -24.75
C VAL A 186 -61.64 20.34 -25.49
N VAL A 187 -61.23 19.77 -26.63
CA VAL A 187 -62.08 18.89 -27.45
C VAL A 187 -61.89 17.41 -27.09
N ARG A 188 -60.70 17.04 -26.58
CA ARG A 188 -60.42 15.66 -26.17
C ARG A 188 -59.38 15.61 -25.06
N VAL A 189 -59.65 14.75 -24.07
CA VAL A 189 -58.68 14.38 -23.03
C VAL A 189 -58.01 13.08 -23.43
N LEU A 190 -56.68 13.07 -23.48
CA LEU A 190 -55.89 11.91 -23.92
C LEU A 190 -55.38 11.07 -22.75
N GLY A 191 -55.14 11.70 -21.59
CA GLY A 191 -54.74 11.02 -20.37
C GLY A 191 -53.68 11.78 -19.58
N LEU A 192 -53.24 11.16 -18.48
CA LEU A 192 -52.13 11.65 -17.67
C LEU A 192 -50.80 11.39 -18.39
N VAL A 193 -49.93 12.39 -18.41
CA VAL A 193 -48.55 12.29 -18.91
C VAL A 193 -47.58 12.71 -17.81
N ARG A 194 -46.37 12.18 -17.85
CA ARG A 194 -45.33 12.45 -16.87
C ARG A 194 -43.94 12.43 -17.47
N GLY A 195 -43.06 13.23 -16.89
CA GLY A 195 -41.64 13.19 -17.18
C GLY A 195 -40.85 13.27 -15.90
N ASN A 196 -39.92 12.33 -15.72
CA ASN A 196 -39.10 12.25 -14.53
C ASN A 196 -37.64 12.49 -14.89
N THR A 197 -36.86 13.14 -14.04
CA THR A 197 -35.41 13.16 -14.10
C THR A 197 -34.80 13.04 -12.71
N ILE A 198 -33.68 12.33 -12.62
CA ILE A 198 -32.90 12.18 -11.39
C ILE A 198 -31.54 12.78 -11.65
N ARG A 199 -31.15 13.75 -10.83
CA ARG A 199 -29.85 14.38 -10.93
C ARG A 199 -29.14 14.36 -9.59
N ALA A 200 -27.91 13.85 -9.63
CA ALA A 200 -26.98 13.87 -8.52
C ALA A 200 -26.10 15.13 -8.58
N ARG A 201 -25.84 15.71 -7.40
CA ARG A 201 -24.82 16.74 -7.22
C ARG A 201 -23.43 16.18 -7.50
N HIS A 202 -22.54 17.02 -8.00
CA HIS A 202 -21.20 16.63 -8.39
C HIS A 202 -20.23 16.88 -7.23
N VAL A 203 -19.81 15.80 -6.57
CA VAL A 203 -19.00 15.81 -5.32
C VAL A 203 -17.77 16.74 -5.39
N GLY A 204 -17.12 16.87 -6.56
CA GLY A 204 -15.93 17.72 -6.73
C GLY A 204 -16.20 19.23 -6.70
N LYS A 205 -17.35 19.70 -7.23
CA LYS A 205 -17.75 21.12 -7.14
C LYS A 205 -18.35 21.45 -5.78
N ASP A 206 -18.78 20.43 -5.03
CA ASP A 206 -19.44 20.57 -3.73
C ASP A 206 -18.50 20.96 -2.59
N ILE A 207 -17.18 20.73 -2.71
CA ILE A 207 -16.22 21.19 -1.69
C ILE A 207 -16.26 22.71 -1.54
N LEU A 208 -16.26 23.42 -2.68
CA LEU A 208 -16.29 24.89 -2.69
C LEU A 208 -17.66 25.43 -2.27
N ALA A 209 -18.75 24.74 -2.64
CA ALA A 209 -20.10 25.09 -2.20
C ALA A 209 -20.30 24.85 -0.69
N GLY A 210 -19.72 23.79 -0.13
CA GLY A 210 -19.69 23.53 1.31
C GLY A 210 -18.95 24.61 2.08
N LEU A 211 -17.80 25.06 1.55
CA LEU A 211 -17.08 26.23 2.06
C LEU A 211 -17.93 27.51 2.01
N ARG A 212 -18.70 27.74 0.94
CA ARG A 212 -19.60 28.90 0.81
C ARG A 212 -20.82 28.84 1.74
N ASN A 213 -21.36 27.66 2.03
CA ASN A 213 -22.45 27.48 2.99
C ASN A 213 -22.04 27.86 4.42
N VAL A 214 -20.77 27.61 4.80
CA VAL A 214 -20.23 28.02 6.11
C VAL A 214 -20.16 29.55 6.24
N VAL A 215 -20.02 30.27 5.11
CA VAL A 215 -19.93 31.73 5.06
C VAL A 215 -21.29 32.38 4.73
N GLY A 216 -22.38 31.60 4.59
CA GLY A 216 -23.73 32.10 4.39
C GLY A 216 -24.05 32.58 2.96
N GLY A 217 -23.41 32.00 1.93
CA GLY A 217 -23.71 32.30 0.52
C GLY A 217 -24.91 31.54 -0.06
N GLU A 218 -25.49 32.06 -1.15
CA GLU A 218 -26.58 31.40 -1.90
C GLU A 218 -26.10 30.10 -2.58
N VAL A 219 -26.95 29.06 -2.58
CA VAL A 219 -26.67 27.77 -3.21
C VAL A 219 -27.03 27.79 -4.70
N SER A 220 -26.34 28.64 -5.47
CA SER A 220 -26.61 28.87 -6.91
C SER A 220 -26.56 27.60 -7.76
N GLU A 221 -25.66 26.66 -7.42
CA GLU A 221 -25.50 25.40 -8.18
C GLU A 221 -26.68 24.45 -7.98
N TYR A 222 -27.31 24.44 -6.80
CA TYR A 222 -28.48 23.60 -6.56
C TYR A 222 -29.71 24.15 -7.29
N ALA A 223 -29.89 25.48 -7.30
CA ALA A 223 -30.94 26.14 -8.07
C ALA A 223 -30.79 25.87 -9.58
N LYS A 224 -29.56 25.97 -10.12
CA LYS A 224 -29.27 25.63 -11.52
C LYS A 224 -29.58 24.17 -11.84
N LEU A 225 -29.16 23.24 -10.97
CA LEU A 225 -29.44 21.81 -11.13
C LEU A 225 -30.95 21.55 -11.18
N LEU A 226 -31.74 22.18 -10.29
CA LEU A 226 -33.20 22.05 -10.28
C LEU A 226 -33.86 22.67 -11.51
N ALA A 227 -33.38 23.82 -11.98
CA ALA A 227 -33.91 24.46 -13.20
C ALA A 227 -33.72 23.56 -14.43
N GLU A 228 -32.51 23.08 -14.64
CA GLU A 228 -32.23 22.16 -15.75
C GLU A 228 -32.94 20.80 -15.61
N SER A 229 -33.15 20.33 -14.38
CA SER A 229 -33.95 19.12 -14.11
C SER A 229 -35.41 19.34 -14.49
N ARG A 230 -35.94 20.53 -14.23
CA ARG A 230 -37.31 20.90 -14.57
C ARG A 230 -37.52 20.88 -16.08
N GLU A 231 -36.63 21.51 -16.84
CA GLU A 231 -36.67 21.50 -18.32
C GLU A 231 -36.68 20.05 -18.85
N GLN A 232 -35.80 19.19 -18.32
CA GLN A 232 -35.76 17.77 -18.70
C GLN A 232 -37.03 16.99 -18.38
N ALA A 233 -37.62 17.26 -17.22
CA ALA A 233 -38.87 16.63 -16.82
C ALA A 233 -40.01 17.07 -17.75
N ILE A 234 -40.06 18.36 -18.13
CA ILE A 234 -41.03 18.88 -19.09
C ILE A 234 -40.83 18.20 -20.45
N ASP A 235 -39.63 18.20 -21.01
CA ASP A 235 -39.34 17.62 -22.32
C ASP A 235 -39.82 16.16 -22.43
N ARG A 236 -39.52 15.34 -21.42
CA ARG A 236 -39.97 13.94 -21.36
C ARG A 236 -41.49 13.81 -21.30
N MET A 237 -42.15 14.66 -20.50
CA MET A 237 -43.61 14.71 -20.42
C MET A 237 -44.24 15.12 -21.75
N LEU A 238 -43.64 16.08 -22.45
CA LEU A 238 -44.14 16.57 -23.74
C LEU A 238 -43.95 15.53 -24.85
N VAL A 239 -42.86 14.77 -24.84
CA VAL A 239 -42.67 13.67 -25.80
C VAL A 239 -43.71 12.56 -25.58
N GLU A 240 -44.04 12.23 -24.34
CA GLU A 240 -45.15 11.31 -24.04
C GLU A 240 -46.49 11.85 -24.55
N ALA A 241 -46.79 13.13 -24.29
CA ALA A 241 -48.00 13.78 -24.77
C ALA A 241 -48.08 13.86 -26.31
N GLU A 242 -46.96 14.13 -26.97
CA GLU A 242 -46.85 14.12 -28.44
C GLU A 242 -47.12 12.72 -29.01
N GLY A 243 -46.63 11.67 -28.36
CA GLY A 243 -46.92 10.29 -28.71
C GLY A 243 -48.40 9.92 -28.61
N LEU A 244 -49.16 10.61 -27.75
CA LEU A 244 -50.62 10.50 -27.66
C LEU A 244 -51.38 11.38 -28.68
N GLY A 245 -50.65 12.19 -29.47
CA GLY A 245 -51.23 13.13 -30.43
C GLY A 245 -51.78 14.40 -29.79
N ALA A 246 -51.31 14.77 -28.60
CA ALA A 246 -51.70 16.02 -27.94
C ALA A 246 -51.20 17.26 -28.70
N ASN A 247 -51.87 18.39 -28.49
CA ASN A 247 -51.36 19.70 -28.87
C ASN A 247 -51.30 20.67 -27.67
N ALA A 248 -51.77 20.24 -26.49
CA ALA A 248 -51.57 20.94 -25.24
C ALA A 248 -51.48 19.98 -24.04
N VAL A 249 -50.84 20.44 -22.97
CA VAL A 249 -50.85 19.82 -21.64
C VAL A 249 -51.35 20.85 -20.64
N ILE A 250 -52.39 20.49 -19.90
CA ILE A 250 -53.04 21.32 -18.87
C ILE A 250 -52.78 20.76 -17.48
N SER A 251 -53.06 21.55 -16.45
CA SER A 251 -52.89 21.14 -15.04
C SER A 251 -51.48 20.59 -14.75
N VAL A 252 -50.46 21.23 -15.33
CA VAL A 252 -49.08 20.83 -15.09
C VAL A 252 -48.67 21.18 -13.66
N ASP A 253 -48.03 20.21 -13.02
CA ASP A 253 -47.50 20.35 -11.67
C ASP A 253 -46.15 19.62 -11.56
N PHE A 254 -45.38 19.97 -10.53
CA PHE A 254 -44.03 19.49 -10.30
C PHE A 254 -43.88 18.93 -8.89
N GLN A 255 -43.30 17.75 -8.80
CA GLN A 255 -42.91 17.14 -7.55
C GLN A 255 -41.40 16.98 -7.50
N THR A 256 -40.79 17.44 -6.40
CA THR A 256 -39.36 17.25 -6.13
C THR A 256 -39.19 16.31 -4.95
N SER A 257 -38.36 15.28 -5.10
CA SER A 257 -38.08 14.28 -4.06
C SER A 257 -36.57 14.09 -3.89
N VAL A 258 -36.07 14.00 -2.66
CA VAL A 258 -34.65 13.65 -2.42
C VAL A 258 -34.53 12.13 -2.40
N ILE A 259 -33.75 11.57 -3.32
CA ILE A 259 -33.61 10.10 -3.46
C ILE A 259 -32.47 9.56 -2.60
N MET A 260 -31.35 10.28 -2.57
CA MET A 260 -30.19 9.93 -1.75
C MET A 260 -29.40 11.19 -1.38
N GLY A 261 -28.45 11.07 -0.44
CA GLY A 261 -27.57 12.18 -0.06
C GLY A 261 -26.86 12.74 -1.29
N GLY A 262 -27.30 13.91 -1.76
CA GLY A 262 -26.73 14.55 -2.94
C GLY A 262 -27.58 14.47 -4.21
N ALA A 263 -28.59 13.62 -4.31
CA ALA A 263 -29.41 13.47 -5.52
C ALA A 263 -30.90 13.82 -5.30
N ALA A 264 -31.47 14.55 -6.25
CA ALA A 264 -32.87 14.91 -6.28
C ALA A 264 -33.53 14.40 -7.57
N GLU A 265 -34.75 13.92 -7.41
CA GLU A 265 -35.69 13.60 -8.45
C GLU A 265 -36.62 14.80 -8.69
N MET A 266 -36.86 15.13 -9.95
CA MET A 266 -37.82 16.11 -10.41
C MET A 266 -38.81 15.41 -11.35
N MET A 267 -40.08 15.38 -10.95
CA MET A 267 -41.16 14.82 -11.74
C MET A 267 -42.11 15.93 -12.15
N ALA A 268 -42.36 16.05 -13.46
CA ALA A 268 -43.44 16.85 -14.03
C ALA A 268 -44.59 15.92 -14.40
N TYR A 269 -45.82 16.32 -14.14
CA TYR A 269 -47.01 15.61 -14.59
C TYR A 269 -48.11 16.58 -14.99
N GLY A 270 -49.00 16.15 -15.87
CA GLY A 270 -50.11 16.95 -16.35
C GLY A 270 -51.07 16.12 -17.20
N THR A 271 -52.12 16.75 -17.70
CA THR A 271 -53.12 16.08 -18.54
C THR A 271 -52.91 16.47 -20.00
N ALA A 272 -52.61 15.48 -20.84
CA ALA A 272 -52.50 15.65 -22.28
C ALA A 272 -53.90 15.83 -22.89
N VAL A 273 -54.05 16.87 -23.71
CA VAL A 273 -55.33 17.24 -24.32
C VAL A 273 -55.16 17.66 -25.77
N VAL A 274 -56.26 17.62 -26.51
CA VAL A 274 -56.43 18.29 -27.79
C VAL A 274 -57.31 19.52 -27.56
N VAL A 275 -56.81 20.68 -27.99
CA VAL A 275 -57.52 21.97 -27.91
C VAL A 275 -57.71 22.58 -29.28
N GLU A 276 -58.81 23.31 -29.44
CA GLU A 276 -59.15 24.11 -30.62
C GLU A 276 -59.46 25.56 -30.21
N GLU A 277 -59.44 26.50 -31.15
CA GLU A 277 -59.86 27.88 -30.86
C GLU A 277 -61.34 27.89 -30.49
N GLU A 278 -61.71 28.70 -29.49
CA GLU A 278 -63.11 28.89 -29.12
C GLU A 278 -63.75 29.85 -30.13
N GLU A 279 -64.68 29.36 -30.95
CA GLU A 279 -65.45 30.20 -31.88
C GLU A 279 -66.29 31.20 -31.08
N SER A 280 -66.04 32.50 -31.32
CA SER A 280 -66.72 33.63 -30.67
C SER A 280 -68.10 33.91 -31.22
#